data_AF-A0AAD2CM48-F1
#
_entry.id   AF-A0AAD2CM48-F1
#
_cell.length_a   1.000
_cell.length_b   1.000
_cell.length_c   1.000
_cell.angle_alpha   90.00
_cell.angle_beta   90.00
_cell.angle_gamma   90.00
#
_symmetry.space_group_name_H-M   'P 1'
#
loop_
_entity.id
_entity.type
_entity.pdbx_description
1 polymer ?
#
loop_
_entity_poly.entity_id
_entity_poly.type
_entity_poly.pdbx_seq_one_letter_code
_entity_poly.pdbx_strand_id
1 'polypeptide(L)'
;MTRSLSSSSAAAASASASSSSSILLLVLLALLSSISCVTADSNKKKECIKLSRGKELKEQLASGNNVLLVLGNDDDEATYKELCSRLEQTPTDRVKDFDIAFVKDSNMRRNVMAKAEPPKLNILAMVEKKVVDLVTGTPPPNLEVNFPEYVLYTKDNAETGIRFLKDSVAAAGGGDNDNDEKDDNSKAMADAVSDFISTQLHTKKIGSFVYALGSYDMVAAQIMKYDTGSWQQRFWAEGVSKILQTMFLKYPIAKWTGQTTPVMEFEMELINNYIKIGNKVVQEGKLYPENQVKRLEDMLENDKNSIGEMKKESMSQRVYTLKRFSEPETFGDKEIMSFLVKIGMNLFTLLLMLVMIPMMFLSSPEDEDEEGEGKSDDKEESDEKETAGAETEEKKEK
;
A
#
# COMPACT_ATOMS: atom_id res chain seq x y z
N MET A 1 -35.76 -78.19 9.82
CA MET A 1 -36.08 -77.15 8.80
C MET A 1 -34.94 -76.14 8.87
N THR A 2 -33.86 -76.34 8.09
CA THR A 2 -33.58 -75.70 6.78
C THR A 2 -33.51 -74.17 6.90
N ARG A 3 -32.45 -73.46 6.50
CA ARG A 3 -31.44 -73.67 5.44
C ARG A 3 -30.42 -72.50 5.49
N SER A 4 -29.29 -72.67 4.79
CA SER A 4 -28.53 -71.60 4.07
C SER A 4 -27.66 -70.63 4.90
N LEU A 5 -26.47 -70.14 4.53
CA LEU A 5 -25.34 -70.43 3.62
C LEU A 5 -24.52 -69.11 3.54
N SER A 6 -23.25 -69.19 3.13
CA SER A 6 -22.29 -68.11 2.78
C SER A 6 -21.54 -67.45 3.95
N SER A 7 -20.21 -67.44 4.08
CA SER A 7 -19.04 -67.37 3.18
C SER A 7 -18.71 -65.98 2.63
N SER A 8 -17.47 -65.57 2.95
CA SER A 8 -16.55 -64.74 2.17
C SER A 8 -16.48 -63.22 2.39
N SER A 9 -15.21 -62.84 2.56
CA SER A 9 -14.52 -61.63 2.11
C SER A 9 -14.89 -60.30 2.73
N ALA A 10 -14.04 -59.89 3.68
CA ALA A 10 -13.72 -58.49 3.93
C ALA A 10 -13.05 -57.90 2.68
N ALA A 11 -13.61 -56.80 2.19
CA ALA A 11 -13.06 -56.03 1.08
C ALA A 11 -12.90 -54.55 1.48
N ALA A 12 -11.65 -54.10 1.35
CA ALA A 12 -11.23 -52.76 0.98
C ALA A 12 -11.66 -51.56 1.85
N ALA A 13 -10.82 -51.24 2.84
CA ALA A 13 -10.57 -49.86 3.24
C ALA A 13 -9.07 -49.57 3.03
N SER A 14 -8.72 -48.97 1.89
CA SER A 14 -7.42 -48.33 1.64
C SER A 14 -7.54 -47.39 0.44
N ALA A 15 -7.95 -46.15 0.69
CA ALA A 15 -7.63 -45.01 -0.18
C ALA A 15 -6.69 -44.12 0.62
N SER A 16 -5.41 -44.40 0.43
CA SER A 16 -4.28 -43.67 0.97
C SER A 16 -4.19 -42.27 0.37
N ALA A 17 -3.77 -41.36 1.23
CA ALA A 17 -3.52 -39.96 0.95
C ALA A 17 -2.46 -39.76 -0.15
N SER A 18 -2.87 -39.17 -1.26
CA SER A 18 -1.97 -38.51 -2.23
C SER A 18 -2.62 -37.28 -2.89
N SER A 19 -3.65 -36.70 -2.26
CA SER A 19 -4.46 -35.63 -2.87
C SER A 19 -4.05 -34.20 -2.50
N SER A 20 -3.21 -33.98 -1.48
CA SER A 20 -2.89 -32.64 -0.99
C SER A 20 -1.91 -31.83 -1.86
N SER A 21 -1.11 -32.49 -2.71
CA SER A 21 -0.17 -31.80 -3.61
C SER A 21 -0.82 -31.38 -4.94
N SER A 22 -1.78 -32.16 -5.44
CA SER A 22 -2.47 -31.86 -6.71
C SER A 22 -3.57 -30.81 -6.57
N ILE A 23 -4.17 -30.65 -5.38
CA ILE A 23 -5.17 -29.59 -5.11
C ILE A 23 -4.49 -28.21 -5.09
N LEU A 24 -3.27 -28.11 -4.56
CA LEU A 24 -2.52 -26.84 -4.50
C LEU A 24 -2.11 -26.35 -5.90
N LEU A 25 -1.74 -27.28 -6.80
CA LEU A 25 -1.41 -26.96 -8.20
C LEU A 25 -2.65 -26.53 -9.02
N LEU A 26 -3.80 -27.19 -8.81
CA LEU A 26 -5.06 -26.84 -9.48
C LEU A 26 -5.67 -25.52 -8.97
N VAL A 27 -5.50 -25.20 -7.68
CA VAL A 27 -5.87 -23.88 -7.13
C VAL A 27 -4.95 -22.79 -7.68
N LEU A 28 -3.66 -23.05 -7.89
CA LEU A 28 -2.73 -22.09 -8.52
C LEU A 28 -3.06 -21.83 -10.00
N LEU A 29 -3.45 -22.87 -10.76
CA LEU A 29 -3.86 -22.75 -12.17
C LEU A 29 -5.24 -22.09 -12.34
N ALA A 30 -6.15 -22.24 -11.36
CA ALA A 30 -7.43 -21.52 -11.33
C ALA A 30 -7.26 -20.03 -10.99
N LEU A 31 -6.21 -19.65 -10.24
CA LEU A 31 -5.89 -18.24 -9.96
C LEU A 31 -5.20 -17.53 -11.13
N LEU A 32 -4.59 -18.27 -12.07
CA LEU A 32 -3.90 -17.70 -13.25
C LEU A 32 -4.83 -17.49 -14.47
N SER A 33 -6.06 -18.01 -14.45
CA SER A 33 -6.98 -18.01 -15.60
C SER A 33 -8.00 -16.85 -15.60
N SER A 34 -7.91 -15.92 -14.65
CA SER A 34 -8.86 -14.79 -14.50
C SER A 34 -8.22 -13.42 -14.78
N ILE A 35 -7.33 -13.32 -15.77
CA ILE A 35 -6.94 -12.04 -16.36
C ILE A 35 -7.80 -11.81 -17.61
N SER A 36 -9.07 -11.46 -17.39
CA SER A 36 -9.90 -10.88 -18.46
C SER A 36 -9.40 -9.46 -18.71
N CYS A 37 -8.64 -9.27 -19.79
CA CYS A 37 -8.32 -7.96 -20.32
C CYS A 37 -9.61 -7.29 -20.83
N VAL A 38 -10.27 -6.54 -19.94
CA VAL A 38 -11.29 -5.56 -20.34
C VAL A 38 -10.55 -4.44 -21.07
N THR A 39 -10.68 -4.41 -22.39
CA THR A 39 -10.25 -3.27 -23.21
C THR A 39 -11.21 -2.11 -22.96
N ALA A 40 -10.96 -1.37 -21.89
CA ALA A 40 -11.66 -0.12 -21.58
C ALA A 40 -11.20 0.97 -22.55
N ASP A 41 -12.16 1.60 -23.20
CA ASP A 41 -11.99 2.69 -24.17
C ASP A 41 -11.37 3.91 -23.46
N SER A 42 -10.07 4.14 -23.66
CA SER A 42 -9.20 4.93 -22.77
C SER A 42 -9.23 6.45 -22.96
N ASN A 43 -10.22 6.99 -23.70
CA ASN A 43 -10.32 8.42 -24.01
C ASN A 43 -11.52 9.12 -23.36
N LYS A 44 -12.18 8.51 -22.38
CA LYS A 44 -13.26 9.19 -21.66
C LYS A 44 -12.66 10.28 -20.77
N LYS A 45 -13.01 11.54 -21.04
CA LYS A 45 -12.60 12.69 -20.24
C LYS A 45 -13.09 12.49 -18.81
N LYS A 46 -12.20 12.71 -17.83
CA LYS A 46 -12.53 12.64 -16.40
C LYS A 46 -13.63 13.66 -16.13
N GLU A 47 -14.76 13.21 -15.59
CA GLU A 47 -15.87 14.11 -15.35
C GLU A 47 -16.20 14.11 -13.86
N CYS A 48 -16.11 15.29 -13.27
CA CYS A 48 -16.78 15.57 -12.03
C CYS A 48 -18.28 15.67 -12.30
N ILE A 49 -19.05 14.72 -11.77
CA ILE A 49 -20.47 14.56 -12.08
C ILE A 49 -21.32 15.21 -11.00
N LYS A 50 -22.32 16.00 -11.37
CA LYS A 50 -23.35 16.46 -10.45
C LYS A 50 -24.56 15.54 -10.57
N LEU A 51 -24.87 14.78 -9.52
CA LEU A 51 -26.00 13.85 -9.50
C LEU A 51 -27.24 14.55 -8.97
N SER A 52 -28.31 14.52 -9.75
CA SER A 52 -29.61 15.09 -9.38
C SER A 52 -30.61 14.02 -8.97
N ARG A 53 -30.40 12.76 -9.38
CA ARG A 53 -31.35 11.65 -9.17
C ARG A 53 -30.65 10.36 -8.75
N GLY A 54 -31.32 9.56 -7.91
CA GLY A 54 -30.80 8.27 -7.45
C GLY A 54 -30.58 7.21 -8.53
N LYS A 55 -31.24 7.31 -9.70
CA LYS A 55 -31.02 6.40 -10.83
C LYS A 55 -29.62 6.61 -11.44
N GLU A 56 -29.17 7.86 -11.51
CA GLU A 56 -27.86 8.23 -12.04
C GLU A 56 -26.75 7.63 -11.17
N LEU A 57 -26.91 7.65 -9.84
CA LEU A 57 -25.95 7.03 -8.92
C LEU A 57 -25.79 5.53 -9.19
N LYS A 58 -26.89 4.79 -9.39
CA LYS A 58 -26.82 3.36 -9.68
C LYS A 58 -26.12 3.07 -11.00
N GLU A 59 -26.36 3.90 -12.02
CA GLU A 59 -25.70 3.77 -13.31
C GLU A 59 -24.19 4.04 -13.20
N GLN A 60 -23.78 5.03 -12.40
CA GLN A 60 -22.36 5.30 -12.11
C GLN A 60 -21.70 4.14 -11.35
N LEU A 61 -22.34 3.61 -10.32
CA LEU A 61 -21.82 2.47 -9.57
C LEU A 61 -21.78 1.18 -10.43
N ALA A 62 -22.72 1.03 -11.37
CA ALA A 62 -22.75 -0.09 -12.30
C ALA A 62 -21.68 0.00 -13.39
N SER A 63 -21.05 1.16 -13.59
CA SER A 63 -19.99 1.33 -14.58
C SER A 63 -18.69 0.58 -14.23
N GLY A 64 -18.57 0.09 -12.98
CA GLY A 64 -17.39 -0.63 -12.50
C GLY A 64 -16.23 0.29 -12.12
N ASN A 65 -16.50 1.57 -11.88
CA ASN A 65 -15.54 2.55 -11.37
C ASN A 65 -15.64 2.69 -9.84
N ASN A 66 -14.56 3.14 -9.21
CA ASN A 66 -14.60 3.66 -7.85
C ASN A 66 -15.25 5.05 -7.88
N VAL A 67 -16.16 5.33 -6.95
CA VAL A 67 -16.90 6.60 -6.95
C VAL A 67 -16.81 7.26 -5.58
N LEU A 68 -16.23 8.45 -5.51
CA LEU A 68 -16.31 9.30 -4.33
C LEU A 68 -17.57 10.18 -4.42
N LEU A 69 -18.50 9.95 -3.51
CA LEU A 69 -19.66 10.81 -3.31
C LEU A 69 -19.33 11.92 -2.31
N VAL A 70 -19.46 13.16 -2.76
CA VAL A 70 -19.42 14.35 -1.91
C VAL A 70 -20.86 14.71 -1.56
N LEU A 71 -21.26 14.46 -0.31
CA LEU A 71 -22.60 14.74 0.19
C LEU A 71 -22.60 16.11 0.88
N GLY A 72 -22.73 17.15 0.07
CA GLY A 72 -22.58 18.54 0.52
C GLY A 72 -23.84 19.39 0.35
N ASN A 73 -23.88 20.50 1.09
CA ASN A 73 -24.75 21.64 0.82
C ASN A 73 -24.05 22.60 -0.16
N ASP A 74 -24.68 23.73 -0.51
CA ASP A 74 -24.09 24.71 -1.43
C ASP A 74 -22.74 25.27 -0.95
N ASP A 75 -22.51 25.30 0.37
CA ASP A 75 -21.24 25.74 0.97
C ASP A 75 -20.07 24.77 0.72
N ASP A 76 -20.37 23.50 0.42
CA ASP A 76 -19.36 22.47 0.14
C ASP A 76 -18.94 22.44 -1.34
N GLU A 77 -19.52 23.31 -2.17
CA GLU A 77 -19.19 23.39 -3.60
C GLU A 77 -17.73 23.81 -3.81
N ALA A 78 -17.16 24.61 -2.90
CA ALA A 78 -15.75 25.00 -2.95
C ALA A 78 -14.81 23.78 -2.81
N THR A 79 -15.03 22.95 -1.79
CA THR A 79 -14.23 21.73 -1.58
C THR A 79 -14.44 20.73 -2.71
N TYR A 80 -15.66 20.61 -3.26
CA TYR A 80 -15.90 19.80 -4.45
C TYR A 80 -15.12 20.31 -5.66
N LYS A 81 -15.15 21.61 -5.95
CA LYS A 81 -14.38 22.23 -7.05
C LYS A 81 -12.88 21.99 -6.88
N GLU A 82 -12.36 22.10 -5.67
CA GLU A 82 -10.95 21.82 -5.35
C GLU A 82 -10.60 20.34 -5.61
N LEU A 83 -11.43 19.40 -5.15
CA LEU A 83 -11.24 17.97 -5.43
C LEU A 83 -11.31 17.66 -6.93
N CYS A 84 -12.21 18.30 -7.67
CA CYS A 84 -12.30 18.18 -9.12
C CYS A 84 -11.05 18.72 -9.83
N SER A 85 -10.59 19.91 -9.43
CA SER A 85 -9.35 20.50 -9.93
C SER A 85 -8.16 19.55 -9.71
N ARG A 86 -8.05 18.96 -8.52
CA ARG A 86 -7.04 17.95 -8.18
C ARG A 86 -7.15 16.69 -9.03
N LEU A 87 -8.38 16.19 -9.27
CA LEU A 87 -8.62 15.04 -10.13
C LEU A 87 -8.21 15.31 -11.59
N GLU A 88 -8.56 16.48 -12.11
CA GLU A 88 -8.20 16.90 -13.47
C GLU A 88 -6.67 17.02 -13.64
N GLN A 89 -5.99 17.53 -12.60
CA GLN A 89 -4.54 17.63 -12.56
C GLN A 89 -3.82 16.29 -12.38
N THR A 90 -4.53 15.26 -11.91
CA THR A 90 -3.94 13.92 -11.71
C THR A 90 -3.81 13.20 -13.05
N PRO A 91 -2.66 12.62 -13.43
CA PRO A 91 -2.47 11.84 -14.65
C PRO A 91 -3.54 10.76 -14.82
N THR A 92 -4.02 10.62 -16.06
CA THR A 92 -5.17 9.76 -16.38
C THR A 92 -4.99 8.31 -15.97
N ASP A 93 -3.78 7.77 -16.13
CA ASP A 93 -3.51 6.37 -15.79
C ASP A 93 -3.71 6.05 -14.30
N ARG A 94 -3.64 7.05 -13.41
CA ARG A 94 -3.81 6.87 -11.95
C ARG A 94 -5.27 6.86 -11.50
N VAL A 95 -6.14 7.50 -12.26
CA VAL A 95 -7.55 7.75 -11.88
C VAL A 95 -8.53 7.24 -12.94
N LYS A 96 -8.07 6.39 -13.87
CA LYS A 96 -8.90 5.84 -14.96
C LYS A 96 -10.14 5.08 -14.48
N ASP A 97 -10.07 4.53 -13.27
CA ASP A 97 -11.14 3.76 -12.64
C ASP A 97 -11.74 4.55 -11.45
N PHE A 98 -11.71 5.88 -11.46
CA PHE A 98 -12.15 6.73 -10.35
C PHE A 98 -12.92 7.97 -10.81
N ASP A 99 -14.14 8.12 -10.28
CA ASP A 99 -15.02 9.27 -10.52
C ASP A 99 -15.35 10.00 -9.21
N ILE A 100 -15.60 11.32 -9.31
CA ILE A 100 -16.11 12.12 -8.19
C ILE A 100 -17.50 12.60 -8.55
N ALA A 101 -18.47 12.32 -7.68
CA ALA A 101 -19.85 12.75 -7.85
C ALA A 101 -20.33 13.61 -6.67
N PHE A 102 -20.95 14.75 -6.98
CA PHE A 102 -21.57 15.63 -5.99
C PHE A 102 -23.06 15.34 -5.88
N VAL A 103 -23.55 15.22 -4.64
CA VAL A 103 -24.95 14.88 -4.34
C VAL A 103 -25.59 15.97 -3.50
N LYS A 104 -26.49 16.74 -4.12
CA LYS A 104 -27.26 17.79 -3.43
C LYS A 104 -28.58 17.29 -2.83
N ASP A 105 -29.18 16.25 -3.40
CA ASP A 105 -30.51 15.78 -2.99
C ASP A 105 -30.52 15.16 -1.57
N SER A 106 -31.39 15.69 -0.69
CA SER A 106 -31.45 15.30 0.72
C SER A 106 -31.94 13.87 0.96
N ASN A 107 -32.79 13.33 0.10
CA ASN A 107 -33.29 11.96 0.22
C ASN A 107 -32.21 10.97 -0.21
N MET A 108 -31.48 11.28 -1.28
CA MET A 108 -30.35 10.51 -1.75
C MET A 108 -29.24 10.48 -0.70
N ARG A 109 -28.92 11.63 -0.09
CA ARG A 109 -27.97 11.70 1.03
C ARG A 109 -28.37 10.76 2.16
N ARG A 110 -29.62 10.84 2.65
CA ARG A 110 -30.11 9.93 3.71
C ARG A 110 -29.97 8.45 3.34
N ASN A 111 -30.29 8.10 2.09
CA ASN A 111 -30.20 6.71 1.61
C ASN A 111 -28.75 6.22 1.49
N VAL A 112 -27.83 7.05 0.98
CA VAL A 112 -26.41 6.74 0.89
C VAL A 112 -25.85 6.56 2.30
N MET A 113 -26.15 7.49 3.21
CA MET A 113 -25.69 7.41 4.58
C MET A 113 -26.20 6.15 5.27
N ALA A 114 -27.49 5.81 5.17
CA ALA A 114 -28.03 4.61 5.78
C ALA A 114 -27.30 3.31 5.40
N LYS A 115 -26.64 3.28 4.23
CA LYS A 115 -25.87 2.14 3.74
C LYS A 115 -24.37 2.24 3.96
N ALA A 116 -23.85 3.44 4.19
CA ALA A 116 -22.41 3.65 4.27
C ALA A 116 -21.89 3.19 5.64
N GLU A 117 -20.82 2.41 5.64
CA GLU A 117 -20.12 1.95 6.83
C GLU A 117 -19.07 2.97 7.29
N PRO A 118 -18.80 3.08 8.60
CA PRO A 118 -17.65 3.84 9.07
C PRO A 118 -16.36 3.24 8.49
N PRO A 119 -15.30 4.05 8.33
CA PRO A 119 -14.03 3.55 7.83
C PRO A 119 -13.53 2.45 8.78
N LYS A 120 -13.06 1.33 8.19
CA LYS A 120 -12.41 0.26 8.96
C LYS A 120 -11.13 0.83 9.56
N LEU A 121 -11.22 1.34 10.79
CA LEU A 121 -10.06 1.81 11.54
C LEU A 121 -9.12 0.63 11.73
N ASN A 122 -7.83 0.86 11.48
CA ASN A 122 -6.81 -0.12 11.77
C ASN A 122 -6.90 -0.51 13.26
N ILE A 123 -6.67 -1.77 13.60
CA ILE A 123 -6.85 -2.29 14.98
C ILE A 123 -6.08 -1.42 15.98
N LEU A 124 -4.88 -0.96 15.60
CA LEU A 124 -4.08 -0.02 16.38
C LEU A 124 -4.80 1.29 16.68
N ALA A 125 -5.46 1.90 15.69
CA ALA A 125 -6.20 3.15 15.85
C ALA A 125 -7.47 2.95 16.71
N MET A 126 -8.12 1.79 16.62
CA MET A 126 -9.21 1.43 17.54
C MET A 126 -8.72 1.27 18.97
N VAL A 127 -7.57 0.64 19.18
CA VAL A 127 -6.96 0.46 20.50
C VAL A 127 -6.53 1.80 21.08
N GLU A 128 -5.87 2.64 20.29
CA GLU A 128 -5.45 3.99 20.70
C GLU A 128 -6.65 4.84 21.09
N LYS A 129 -7.70 4.86 20.27
CA LYS A 129 -8.95 5.57 20.59
C LYS A 129 -9.59 5.03 21.87
N LYS A 130 -9.71 3.71 22.03
CA LYS A 130 -10.24 3.11 23.26
C LYS A 130 -9.41 3.43 24.50
N VAL A 131 -8.09 3.48 24.37
CA VAL A 131 -7.18 3.84 25.47
C VAL A 131 -7.37 5.30 25.84
N VAL A 132 -7.47 6.21 24.86
CA VAL A 132 -7.77 7.63 25.11
C VAL A 132 -9.12 7.78 25.80
N ASP A 133 -10.18 7.15 25.27
CA ASP A 133 -11.54 7.20 25.84
C ASP A 133 -11.58 6.65 27.29
N LEU A 134 -10.82 5.58 27.57
CA LEU A 134 -10.68 5.01 28.93
C LEU A 134 -9.93 5.94 29.89
N VAL A 135 -8.95 6.70 29.40
CA VAL A 135 -8.13 7.61 30.22
C VAL A 135 -8.86 8.92 30.48
N THR A 136 -9.60 9.45 29.51
CA THR A 136 -10.30 10.74 29.64
C THR A 136 -11.64 10.63 30.33
N GLY A 137 -12.24 9.44 30.43
CA GLY A 137 -13.52 9.20 31.11
C GLY A 137 -14.70 9.94 30.47
N THR A 138 -14.50 10.49 29.27
CA THR A 138 -15.52 11.21 28.53
C THR A 138 -16.45 10.19 27.87
N PRO A 139 -17.77 10.21 28.14
CA PRO A 139 -18.71 9.42 27.37
C PRO A 139 -18.57 9.80 25.88
N PRO A 140 -18.75 8.85 24.94
CA PRO A 140 -18.66 9.16 23.53
C PRO A 140 -19.62 10.34 23.25
N PRO A 141 -19.14 11.46 22.70
CA PRO A 141 -20.01 12.58 22.42
C PRO A 141 -21.17 12.10 21.55
N ASN A 142 -22.37 12.55 21.88
CA ASN A 142 -23.52 12.42 20.99
C ASN A 142 -23.15 13.22 19.73
N LEU A 143 -22.56 12.53 18.76
CA LEU A 143 -22.08 13.11 17.51
C LEU A 143 -23.31 13.50 16.70
N GLU A 144 -23.78 14.73 16.92
CA GLU A 144 -24.55 15.42 15.89
C GLU A 144 -23.67 15.49 14.66
N VAL A 145 -24.02 14.67 13.67
CA VAL A 145 -23.27 14.47 12.44
C VAL A 145 -23.32 15.78 11.64
N ASN A 146 -22.27 16.59 11.77
CA ASN A 146 -22.12 17.82 11.00
C ASN A 146 -21.50 17.50 9.63
N PHE A 147 -22.30 17.69 8.59
CA PHE A 147 -21.95 17.61 7.18
C PHE A 147 -20.82 18.60 6.79
N PRO A 148 -20.06 18.40 5.70
CA PRO A 148 -20.20 17.40 4.63
C PRO A 148 -19.70 16.00 4.99
N GLU A 149 -20.37 14.99 4.43
CA GLU A 149 -19.97 13.59 4.52
C GLU A 149 -19.48 13.10 3.16
N TYR A 150 -18.31 12.45 3.14
CA TYR A 150 -17.76 11.85 1.92
C TYR A 150 -17.96 10.35 2.02
N VAL A 151 -18.43 9.74 0.94
CA VAL A 151 -18.66 8.29 0.88
C VAL A 151 -17.97 7.73 -0.34
N LEU A 152 -17.00 6.84 -0.14
CA LEU A 152 -16.28 6.17 -1.21
C LEU A 152 -16.91 4.81 -1.48
N TYR A 153 -17.39 4.60 -2.69
CA TYR A 153 -17.75 3.29 -3.20
C TYR A 153 -16.57 2.71 -3.97
N THR A 154 -16.20 1.47 -3.67
CA THR A 154 -15.14 0.77 -4.39
C THR A 154 -15.75 -0.09 -5.49
N LYS A 155 -15.00 -0.33 -6.56
CA LYS A 155 -15.40 -1.22 -7.65
C LYS A 155 -15.86 -2.59 -7.16
N ASP A 156 -15.19 -3.11 -6.14
CA ASP A 156 -15.47 -4.43 -5.57
C ASP A 156 -16.62 -4.43 -4.56
N ASN A 157 -17.09 -3.24 -4.14
CA ASN A 157 -18.16 -3.09 -3.16
C ASN A 157 -19.07 -1.88 -3.48
N ALA A 158 -19.92 -2.07 -4.49
CA ALA A 158 -20.90 -1.05 -4.91
C ALA A 158 -22.11 -0.92 -3.97
N GLU A 159 -22.34 -1.90 -3.08
CA GLU A 159 -23.52 -1.91 -2.20
C GLU A 159 -23.29 -1.10 -0.91
N THR A 160 -22.05 -1.12 -0.42
CA THR A 160 -21.68 -0.55 0.87
C THR A 160 -20.54 0.45 0.71
N GLY A 161 -20.86 1.74 0.80
CA GLY A 161 -19.86 2.81 0.73
C GLY A 161 -19.09 2.97 2.05
N ILE A 162 -17.87 3.46 1.97
CA ILE A 162 -17.00 3.73 3.11
C ILE A 162 -17.06 5.23 3.43
N ARG A 163 -17.45 5.59 4.65
CA ARG A 163 -17.55 6.98 5.08
C ARG A 163 -16.17 7.56 5.43
N PHE A 164 -15.97 8.83 5.09
CA PHE A 164 -14.91 9.66 5.64
C PHE A 164 -15.36 10.32 6.96
N LEU A 165 -14.54 10.26 8.00
CA LEU A 165 -14.82 10.90 9.29
C LEU A 165 -14.09 12.25 9.38
N LYS A 166 -14.85 13.34 9.30
CA LYS A 166 -14.36 14.73 9.35
C LYS A 166 -13.57 15.06 10.62
N ASP A 167 -13.90 14.43 11.74
CA ASP A 167 -13.26 14.66 13.04
C ASP A 167 -11.76 14.31 13.07
N SER A 168 -11.26 13.58 12.06
CA SER A 168 -9.82 13.32 11.91
C SER A 168 -9.01 14.58 11.53
N VAL A 169 -9.65 15.61 10.95
CA VAL A 169 -8.98 16.82 10.46
C VAL A 169 -8.95 17.92 11.52
N ALA A 170 -9.99 18.01 12.36
CA ALA A 170 -10.13 19.05 13.38
C ALA A 170 -9.03 18.99 14.48
N ALA A 171 -8.39 17.83 14.67
CA ALA A 171 -7.29 17.68 15.62
C ALA A 171 -5.95 18.29 15.14
N ALA A 172 -5.82 18.64 13.86
CA ALA A 172 -4.56 19.11 13.28
C ALA A 172 -4.51 20.64 13.04
N GLY A 173 -5.65 21.32 13.01
CA GLY A 173 -5.74 22.76 12.74
C GLY A 173 -6.40 23.51 13.89
N GLY A 174 -5.63 23.84 14.93
CA GLY A 174 -6.09 24.75 15.99
C GLY A 174 -5.84 26.20 15.59
N GLY A 175 -6.86 26.85 15.04
CA GLY A 175 -6.85 28.29 14.76
C GLY A 175 -8.27 28.81 14.65
N ASP A 176 -8.63 29.77 15.51
CA ASP A 176 -9.85 30.59 15.43
C ASP A 176 -9.46 31.92 14.77
N ASN A 177 -9.62 32.10 13.46
CA ASN A 177 -9.53 33.41 12.79
C ASN A 177 -10.39 33.47 11.49
N ASP A 178 -11.62 33.98 11.65
CA ASP A 178 -12.78 33.79 10.77
C ASP A 178 -12.79 34.38 9.33
N ASN A 179 -11.74 35.04 8.82
CA ASN A 179 -11.90 35.82 7.56
C ASN A 179 -11.01 35.43 6.35
N ASP A 180 -9.87 34.76 6.54
CA ASP A 180 -9.10 34.14 5.44
C ASP A 180 -9.21 32.59 5.45
N GLU A 181 -9.98 32.03 6.39
CA GLU A 181 -10.03 30.60 6.69
C GLU A 181 -10.79 29.71 5.71
N LYS A 182 -11.69 30.26 4.88
CA LYS A 182 -12.56 29.42 4.05
C LYS A 182 -11.78 28.67 2.96
N ASP A 183 -10.85 29.34 2.30
CA ASP A 183 -10.05 28.73 1.25
C ASP A 183 -9.05 27.73 1.85
N ASP A 184 -8.40 28.08 2.95
CA ASP A 184 -7.47 27.19 3.65
C ASP A 184 -8.16 25.96 4.24
N ASN A 185 -9.36 26.10 4.80
CA ASN A 185 -10.17 24.97 5.28
C ASN A 185 -10.63 24.07 4.14
N SER A 186 -11.03 24.62 2.99
CA SER A 186 -11.42 23.83 1.83
C SER A 186 -10.24 22.99 1.29
N LYS A 187 -9.04 23.58 1.29
CA LYS A 187 -7.80 22.92 0.88
C LYS A 187 -7.38 21.83 1.86
N ALA A 188 -7.38 22.12 3.16
CA ALA A 188 -7.09 21.14 4.20
C ALA A 188 -8.07 19.95 4.16
N MET A 189 -9.35 20.23 3.92
CA MET A 189 -10.37 19.19 3.76
C MET A 189 -10.16 18.36 2.49
N ALA A 190 -9.85 19.00 1.36
CA ALA A 190 -9.53 18.30 0.11
C ALA A 190 -8.28 17.43 0.25
N ASP A 191 -7.28 17.88 1.01
CA ASP A 191 -6.09 17.09 1.35
C ASP A 191 -6.43 15.85 2.15
N ALA A 192 -7.24 15.98 3.20
CA ALA A 192 -7.63 14.86 4.04
C ALA A 192 -8.52 13.85 3.28
N VAL A 193 -9.44 14.32 2.45
CA VAL A 193 -10.26 13.46 1.58
C VAL A 193 -9.39 12.74 0.55
N SER A 194 -8.41 13.42 -0.02
CA SER A 194 -7.47 12.79 -0.93
C SER A 194 -6.60 11.74 -0.25
N ASP A 195 -6.17 11.97 0.99
CA ASP A 195 -5.43 10.99 1.79
C ASP A 195 -6.30 9.78 2.11
N PHE A 196 -7.57 9.99 2.45
CA PHE A 196 -8.54 8.93 2.65
C PHE A 196 -8.71 8.07 1.40
N ILE A 197 -8.90 8.67 0.22
CA ILE A 197 -9.05 7.92 -1.04
C ILE A 197 -7.78 7.12 -1.35
N SER A 198 -6.61 7.75 -1.20
CA SER A 198 -5.32 7.09 -1.43
C SER A 198 -5.16 5.86 -0.52
N THR A 199 -5.60 5.99 0.73
CA THR A 199 -5.53 4.92 1.72
C THR A 199 -6.51 3.79 1.40
N GLN A 200 -7.77 4.12 1.09
CA GLN A 200 -8.83 3.12 0.85
C GLN A 200 -8.67 2.38 -0.47
N LEU A 201 -8.23 3.08 -1.52
CA LEU A 201 -8.03 2.47 -2.85
C LEU A 201 -6.61 1.93 -3.03
N HIS A 202 -5.72 2.13 -2.05
CA HIS A 202 -4.29 1.87 -2.18
C HIS A 202 -3.69 2.51 -3.44
N THR A 203 -4.09 3.75 -3.73
CA THR A 203 -3.64 4.55 -4.87
C THR A 203 -2.81 5.74 -4.40
N LYS A 204 -2.09 6.39 -5.31
CA LYS A 204 -1.41 7.65 -5.01
C LYS A 204 -2.44 8.76 -4.69
N LYS A 205 -2.11 9.68 -3.77
CA LYS A 205 -2.87 10.91 -3.46
C LYS A 205 -3.24 11.71 -4.73
N ILE A 206 -4.52 12.00 -4.86
CA ILE A 206 -5.10 12.80 -5.96
C ILE A 206 -4.60 14.25 -5.85
N GLY A 207 -4.23 14.84 -6.99
CA GLY A 207 -3.75 16.23 -7.08
C GLY A 207 -2.36 16.45 -6.50
N SER A 208 -1.76 15.45 -5.84
CA SER A 208 -0.37 15.53 -5.43
C SER A 208 0.54 15.05 -6.55
N PHE A 209 1.34 15.98 -7.06
CA PHE A 209 2.49 15.70 -7.91
C PHE A 209 3.74 15.32 -7.10
N VAL A 210 3.70 15.55 -5.78
CA VAL A 210 4.87 15.62 -4.93
C VAL A 210 4.57 15.07 -3.54
N TYR A 211 5.25 14.00 -3.18
CA TYR A 211 5.11 13.29 -1.92
C TYR A 211 6.34 13.53 -1.05
N ALA A 212 6.07 13.85 0.20
CA ALA A 212 7.07 13.98 1.25
C ALA A 212 7.21 12.66 2.01
N LEU A 213 8.44 12.20 2.22
CA LEU A 213 8.73 11.14 3.18
C LEU A 213 9.48 11.77 4.34
N GLY A 214 8.78 12.22 5.37
CA GLY A 214 9.38 12.99 6.46
C GLY A 214 10.58 12.30 7.14
N SER A 215 10.57 10.96 7.22
CA SER A 215 11.73 10.18 7.70
C SER A 215 12.96 10.32 6.79
N TYR A 216 12.76 10.36 5.48
CA TYR A 216 13.84 10.53 4.51
C TYR A 216 14.24 12.00 4.33
N ASP A 217 13.34 12.95 4.59
CA ASP A 217 13.69 14.37 4.69
C ASP A 217 14.68 14.61 5.83
N MET A 218 14.48 13.92 6.96
CA MET A 218 15.46 13.91 8.06
C MET A 218 16.80 13.28 7.63
N VAL A 219 16.78 12.16 6.92
CA VAL A 219 18.02 11.54 6.38
C VAL A 219 18.74 12.50 5.43
N ALA A 220 18.01 13.14 4.52
CA ALA A 220 18.57 14.14 3.60
C ALA A 220 19.25 15.28 4.37
N ALA A 221 18.57 15.82 5.38
CA ALA A 221 19.13 16.86 6.23
C ALA A 221 20.40 16.41 6.96
N GLN A 222 20.43 15.19 7.51
CA GLN A 222 21.64 14.67 8.16
C GLN A 222 22.78 14.44 7.17
N ILE A 223 22.52 13.92 5.97
CA ILE A 223 23.54 13.78 4.91
C ILE A 223 24.17 15.14 4.56
N MET A 224 23.36 16.19 4.53
CA MET A 224 23.84 17.54 4.18
C MET A 224 24.52 18.26 5.34
N LYS A 225 24.21 17.90 6.59
CA LYS A 225 24.83 18.44 7.81
C LYS A 225 26.32 18.11 7.91
N TYR A 226 26.73 16.89 7.57
CA TYR A 226 28.12 16.45 7.72
C TYR A 226 29.01 16.82 6.52
N ASP A 227 30.32 16.85 6.70
CA ASP A 227 31.28 17.15 5.64
C ASP A 227 31.29 16.08 4.55
N THR A 228 31.53 16.50 3.30
CA THR A 228 31.55 15.62 2.15
C THR A 228 32.60 14.53 2.32
N GLY A 229 32.17 13.26 2.22
CA GLY A 229 33.04 12.10 2.35
C GLY A 229 33.33 11.66 3.79
N SER A 230 32.82 12.38 4.80
CA SER A 230 32.91 11.95 6.20
C SER A 230 32.22 10.61 6.42
N TRP A 231 32.69 9.84 7.40
CA TRP A 231 32.09 8.55 7.73
C TRP A 231 30.64 8.71 8.22
N GLN A 232 30.32 9.81 8.93
CA GLN A 232 28.96 10.10 9.35
C GLN A 232 28.04 10.32 8.14
N GLN A 233 28.50 11.08 7.14
CA GLN A 233 27.72 11.28 5.91
C GLN A 233 27.44 9.95 5.20
N ARG A 234 28.47 9.10 5.06
CA ARG A 234 28.32 7.76 4.48
C ARG A 234 27.40 6.87 5.30
N PHE A 235 27.48 6.93 6.63
CA PHE A 235 26.60 6.19 7.53
C PHE A 235 25.14 6.57 7.33
N TRP A 236 24.82 7.86 7.18
CA TRP A 236 23.45 8.29 6.88
C TRP A 236 23.00 7.91 5.47
N ALA A 237 23.85 8.17 4.46
CA ALA A 237 23.54 7.92 3.06
C ALA A 237 23.38 6.43 2.72
N GLU A 238 24.23 5.57 3.28
CA GLU A 238 24.23 4.13 2.98
C GLU A 238 23.63 3.30 4.11
N GLY A 239 23.96 3.59 5.36
CA GLY A 239 23.52 2.80 6.52
C GLY A 239 22.06 3.07 6.86
N VAL A 240 21.76 4.28 7.32
CA VAL A 240 20.41 4.65 7.77
C VAL A 240 19.40 4.53 6.63
N SER A 241 19.74 4.99 5.42
CA SER A 241 18.94 4.80 4.21
C SER A 241 18.57 3.34 3.93
N LYS A 242 19.53 2.40 3.98
CA LYS A 242 19.24 0.97 3.75
C LYS A 242 18.43 0.38 4.90
N ILE A 243 18.68 0.80 6.13
CA ILE A 243 17.90 0.36 7.30
C ILE A 243 16.45 0.84 7.17
N LEU A 244 16.22 2.07 6.74
CA LEU A 244 14.86 2.54 6.47
C LEU A 244 14.23 1.76 5.32
N GLN A 245 14.97 1.48 4.25
CA GLN A 245 14.50 0.65 3.14
C GLN A 245 14.06 -0.76 3.63
N THR A 246 14.78 -1.35 4.59
CA THR A 246 14.39 -2.63 5.19
C THR A 246 13.27 -2.50 6.22
N MET A 247 13.05 -1.35 6.86
CA MET A 247 11.87 -1.14 7.71
C MET A 247 10.57 -1.22 6.95
N PHE A 248 10.61 -0.93 5.64
CA PHE A 248 9.52 -1.25 4.73
C PHE A 248 9.58 -2.72 4.27
N LEU A 249 9.95 -3.66 5.15
CA LEU A 249 9.85 -5.12 4.95
C LEU A 249 8.46 -5.56 4.49
N LYS A 250 7.43 -4.75 4.77
CA LYS A 250 6.09 -4.89 4.18
C LYS A 250 6.15 -5.04 2.66
N TYR A 251 7.02 -4.30 1.96
CA TYR A 251 7.13 -4.36 0.51
C TYR A 251 7.71 -5.69 0.00
N PRO A 252 8.91 -6.18 0.39
CA PRO A 252 9.40 -7.47 -0.07
C PRO A 252 8.50 -8.63 0.37
N ILE A 253 7.88 -8.56 1.56
CA ILE A 253 6.90 -9.57 2.00
C ILE A 253 5.66 -9.52 1.10
N ALA A 254 5.07 -8.35 0.90
CA ALA A 254 3.92 -8.18 0.00
C ALA A 254 4.25 -8.61 -1.43
N LYS A 255 5.46 -8.32 -1.91
CA LYS A 255 5.92 -8.74 -3.23
C LYS A 255 6.04 -10.26 -3.32
N TRP A 256 6.55 -10.89 -2.27
CA TRP A 256 6.64 -12.35 -2.20
C TRP A 256 5.26 -13.02 -2.10
N THR A 257 4.31 -12.42 -1.38
CA THR A 257 2.94 -12.93 -1.26
C THR A 257 2.01 -12.53 -2.41
N GLY A 258 2.49 -11.74 -3.39
CA GLY A 258 1.67 -11.22 -4.49
C GLY A 258 0.64 -10.17 -4.07
N GLN A 259 0.83 -9.56 -2.89
CA GLN A 259 -0.04 -8.53 -2.30
C GLN A 259 0.54 -7.12 -2.43
N THR A 260 1.40 -6.85 -3.42
CA THR A 260 1.90 -5.49 -3.65
C THR A 260 0.76 -4.57 -4.04
N THR A 261 0.74 -3.40 -3.40
CA THR A 261 -0.18 -2.34 -3.76
C THR A 261 0.54 -1.25 -4.56
N PRO A 262 -0.14 -0.52 -5.46
CA PRO A 262 0.44 0.59 -6.19
C PRO A 262 1.08 1.67 -5.29
N VAL A 263 0.50 1.92 -4.11
CA VAL A 263 1.09 2.81 -3.10
C VAL A 263 2.45 2.31 -2.64
N MET A 264 2.57 1.04 -2.30
CA MET A 264 3.84 0.49 -1.81
C MET A 264 4.94 0.53 -2.89
N GLU A 265 4.59 0.24 -4.15
CA GLU A 265 5.54 0.35 -5.27
C GLU A 265 6.05 1.79 -5.44
N PHE A 266 5.15 2.75 -5.32
CA PHE A 266 5.48 4.16 -5.42
C PHE A 266 6.32 4.66 -4.23
N GLU A 267 5.94 4.30 -2.99
CA GLU A 267 6.75 4.60 -1.81
C GLU A 267 8.17 4.05 -1.98
N MET A 268 8.31 2.84 -2.51
CA MET A 268 9.60 2.23 -2.78
C MET A 268 10.39 2.97 -3.88
N GLU A 269 9.72 3.42 -4.95
CA GLU A 269 10.33 4.27 -5.99
C GLU A 269 10.88 5.57 -5.36
N LEU A 270 10.09 6.21 -4.50
CA LEU A 270 10.47 7.44 -3.83
C LEU A 270 11.65 7.23 -2.88
N ILE A 271 11.61 6.17 -2.06
CA ILE A 271 12.73 5.73 -1.22
C ILE A 271 14.00 5.56 -2.07
N ASN A 272 13.91 4.81 -3.17
CA ASN A 272 15.05 4.58 -4.04
C ASN A 272 15.61 5.88 -4.63
N ASN A 273 14.75 6.87 -4.92
CA ASN A 273 15.18 8.19 -5.36
C ASN A 273 15.96 8.93 -4.26
N TYR A 274 15.49 8.95 -3.01
CA TYR A 274 16.23 9.54 -1.89
C TYR A 274 17.60 8.88 -1.69
N ILE A 275 17.65 7.54 -1.71
CA ILE A 275 18.92 6.79 -1.56
C ILE A 275 19.89 7.11 -2.69
N LYS A 276 19.41 7.11 -3.93
CA LYS A 276 20.23 7.41 -5.11
C LYS A 276 20.78 8.83 -5.06
N ILE A 277 19.97 9.81 -4.66
CA ILE A 277 20.39 11.20 -4.50
C ILE A 277 21.41 11.32 -3.36
N GLY A 278 21.15 10.71 -2.20
CA GLY A 278 22.09 10.70 -1.06
C GLY A 278 23.45 10.11 -1.45
N ASN A 279 23.47 8.98 -2.15
CA ASN A 279 24.71 8.39 -2.67
C ASN A 279 25.43 9.31 -3.67
N LYS A 280 24.67 10.02 -4.51
CA LYS A 280 25.24 10.99 -5.44
C LYS A 280 25.81 12.23 -4.75
N VAL A 281 25.18 12.70 -3.67
CA VAL A 281 25.73 13.77 -2.81
C VAL A 281 27.04 13.33 -2.16
N VAL A 282 27.14 12.08 -1.71
CA VAL A 282 28.38 11.53 -1.15
C VAL A 282 29.49 11.46 -2.21
N GLN A 283 29.16 11.09 -3.45
CA GLN A 283 30.12 10.92 -4.55
C GLN A 283 30.55 12.25 -5.19
N GLU A 284 29.59 13.13 -5.48
CA GLU A 284 29.77 14.33 -6.31
C GLU A 284 29.78 15.62 -5.46
N GLY A 285 29.41 15.55 -4.18
CA GLY A 285 29.44 16.67 -3.23
C GLY A 285 28.10 17.38 -3.04
N LYS A 286 28.08 18.34 -2.10
CA LYS A 286 26.87 19.06 -1.65
C LYS A 286 26.22 19.95 -2.72
N LEU A 287 26.94 20.34 -3.76
CA LEU A 287 26.40 21.16 -4.87
C LEU A 287 25.62 20.32 -5.89
N TYR A 288 25.72 18.99 -5.84
CA TYR A 288 25.01 18.11 -6.77
C TYR A 288 23.50 18.37 -6.82
N PRO A 289 22.76 18.44 -5.69
CA PRO A 289 21.31 18.60 -5.72
C PRO A 289 20.86 19.90 -6.38
N GLU A 290 21.48 21.03 -6.01
CA GLU A 290 21.14 22.34 -6.57
C GLU A 290 21.33 22.39 -8.10
N ASN A 291 22.45 21.82 -8.58
CA ASN A 291 22.73 21.75 -10.01
C ASN A 291 21.71 20.87 -10.76
N GLN A 292 21.24 19.77 -10.14
CA GLN A 292 20.22 18.93 -10.74
C GLN A 292 18.83 19.53 -10.68
N VAL A 293 18.50 20.31 -9.64
CA VAL A 293 17.23 21.06 -9.55
C VAL A 293 17.11 22.01 -10.73
N LYS A 294 18.11 22.89 -10.94
CA LYS A 294 18.12 23.86 -12.05
C LYS A 294 17.93 23.17 -13.40
N ARG A 295 18.70 22.10 -13.65
CA ARG A 295 18.60 21.33 -14.90
C ARG A 295 17.21 20.73 -15.13
N LEU A 296 16.57 20.19 -14.09
CA LEU A 296 15.25 19.58 -14.21
C LEU A 296 14.13 20.61 -14.34
N GLU A 297 14.26 21.75 -13.65
CA GLU A 297 13.34 22.89 -13.81
C GLU A 297 13.43 23.44 -15.24
N ASP A 298 14.64 23.64 -15.77
CA ASP A 298 14.84 24.04 -17.18
C ASP A 298 14.19 23.04 -18.15
N MET A 299 14.29 21.74 -17.89
CA MET A 299 13.62 20.73 -18.72
C MET A 299 12.09 20.81 -18.61
N LEU A 300 11.55 21.01 -17.40
CA LEU A 300 10.11 21.11 -17.18
C LEU A 300 9.50 22.37 -17.83
N GLU A 301 10.26 23.47 -17.89
CA GLU A 301 9.83 24.72 -18.50
C GLU A 301 9.93 24.68 -20.04
N ASN A 302 11.06 24.21 -20.57
CA ASN A 302 11.32 24.22 -22.01
C ASN A 302 10.55 23.12 -22.78
N ASP A 303 10.37 21.94 -22.17
CA ASP A 303 9.76 20.77 -22.81
C ASP A 303 8.31 20.52 -22.37
N LYS A 304 7.61 21.55 -21.87
CA LYS A 304 6.27 21.44 -21.26
C LYS A 304 5.24 20.67 -22.10
N ASN A 305 5.31 20.78 -23.43
CA ASN A 305 4.36 20.14 -24.35
C ASN A 305 4.83 18.77 -24.89
N SER A 306 6.11 18.41 -24.74
CA SER A 306 6.66 17.14 -25.26
C SER A 306 6.77 16.05 -24.19
N ILE A 307 6.72 16.43 -22.92
CA ILE A 307 6.77 15.52 -21.78
C ILE A 307 5.36 15.07 -21.40
N GLY A 308 5.09 13.76 -21.48
CA GLY A 308 3.83 13.18 -21.01
C GLY A 308 3.60 13.41 -19.51
N GLU A 309 2.34 13.49 -19.08
CA GLU A 309 1.93 13.86 -17.72
C GLU A 309 2.62 13.02 -16.62
N MET A 310 2.69 11.70 -16.81
CA MET A 310 3.36 10.78 -15.88
C MET A 310 4.86 11.08 -15.73
N LYS A 311 5.53 11.45 -16.83
CA LYS A 311 6.95 11.81 -16.82
C LYS A 311 7.16 13.17 -16.16
N LYS A 312 6.23 14.11 -16.37
CA LYS A 312 6.23 15.43 -15.72
C LYS A 312 6.10 15.31 -14.19
N GLU A 313 5.21 14.44 -13.72
CA GLU A 313 5.09 14.11 -12.30
C GLU A 313 6.38 13.50 -11.75
N SER A 314 6.92 12.46 -12.40
CA SER A 314 8.16 11.81 -11.96
C SER A 314 9.33 12.81 -11.87
N MET A 315 9.43 13.73 -12.83
CA MET A 315 10.39 14.84 -12.79
C MET A 315 10.12 15.81 -11.64
N SER A 316 8.86 16.19 -11.41
CA SER A 316 8.45 17.09 -10.33
C SER A 316 8.75 16.49 -8.95
N GLN A 317 8.46 15.20 -8.77
CA GLN A 317 8.80 14.44 -7.57
C GLN A 317 10.32 14.41 -7.35
N ARG A 318 11.09 14.19 -8.40
CA ARG A 318 12.56 14.19 -8.32
C ARG A 318 13.12 15.58 -7.99
N VAL A 319 12.58 16.64 -8.59
CA VAL A 319 12.92 18.03 -8.25
C VAL A 319 12.65 18.30 -6.78
N TYR A 320 11.47 17.91 -6.29
CA TYR A 320 11.15 18.06 -4.88
C TYR A 320 12.13 17.32 -3.97
N THR A 321 12.40 16.05 -4.23
CA THR A 321 13.36 15.28 -3.43
C THR A 321 14.74 15.94 -3.46
N LEU A 322 15.22 16.41 -4.63
CA LEU A 322 16.49 17.13 -4.72
C LEU A 322 16.48 18.44 -3.92
N LYS A 323 15.37 19.18 -3.93
CA LYS A 323 15.21 20.40 -3.11
C LYS A 323 15.35 20.11 -1.62
N ARG A 324 14.88 18.96 -1.14
CA ARG A 324 15.09 18.54 0.26
C ARG A 324 16.56 18.29 0.63
N PHE A 325 17.42 18.04 -0.35
CA PHE A 325 18.87 18.01 -0.14
C PHE A 325 19.52 19.38 -0.34
N SER A 326 19.08 20.23 -1.28
CA SER A 326 19.68 21.56 -1.45
C SER A 326 19.30 22.54 -0.33
N GLU A 327 18.09 22.40 0.20
CA GLU A 327 17.50 23.22 1.25
C GLU A 327 17.05 22.31 2.40
N PRO A 328 18.01 21.70 3.13
CA PRO A 328 17.69 20.74 4.17
C PRO A 328 16.96 21.40 5.34
N GLU A 329 15.88 20.78 5.80
CA GLU A 329 15.18 21.20 7.00
C GLU A 329 16.06 21.05 8.24
N THR A 330 15.88 21.95 9.21
CA THR A 330 16.58 21.88 10.50
C THR A 330 15.76 21.06 11.48
N PHE A 331 16.28 19.89 11.87
CA PHE A 331 15.66 19.04 12.88
C PHE A 331 16.35 19.23 14.24
N GLY A 332 15.57 19.26 15.31
CA GLY A 332 16.11 19.34 16.67
C GLY A 332 16.75 18.03 17.11
N ASP A 333 17.74 18.08 18.00
CA ASP A 333 18.43 16.87 18.50
C ASP A 333 17.47 15.85 19.13
N LYS A 334 16.41 16.32 19.78
CA LYS A 334 15.35 15.45 20.34
C LYS A 334 14.58 14.68 19.26
N GLU A 335 14.29 15.32 18.13
CA GLU A 335 13.58 14.69 17.01
C GLU A 335 14.46 13.64 16.34
N ILE A 336 15.75 13.98 16.14
CA ILE A 336 16.76 13.06 15.61
C ILE A 336 16.92 11.85 16.53
N MET A 337 17.01 12.06 17.85
CA MET A 337 17.11 10.95 18.80
C MET A 337 15.83 10.11 18.84
N SER A 338 14.65 10.73 18.82
CA SER A 338 13.37 9.99 18.73
C SER A 338 13.32 9.14 17.46
N PHE A 339 13.78 9.69 16.34
CA PHE A 339 13.86 8.99 15.07
C PHE A 339 14.83 7.81 15.12
N LEU A 340 16.04 8.00 15.65
CA LEU A 340 17.03 6.93 15.81
C LEU A 340 16.54 5.82 16.76
N VAL A 341 15.82 6.18 17.83
CA VAL A 341 15.20 5.21 18.74
C VAL A 341 14.12 4.39 18.01
N LYS A 342 13.26 5.03 17.21
CA LYS A 342 12.26 4.32 16.38
C LYS A 342 12.92 3.36 15.40
N ILE A 343 14.01 3.80 14.76
CA ILE A 343 14.82 2.94 13.90
C ILE A 343 15.39 1.75 14.68
N GLY A 344 16.01 2.02 15.84
CA GLY A 344 16.60 0.98 16.68
C GLY A 344 15.57 -0.05 17.15
N MET A 345 14.38 0.38 17.57
CA MET A 345 13.29 -0.50 17.97
C MET A 345 12.79 -1.37 16.82
N ASN A 346 12.58 -0.81 15.64
CA ASN A 346 12.15 -1.56 14.46
C ASN A 346 13.21 -2.59 14.03
N LEU A 347 14.50 -2.22 14.05
CA LEU A 347 15.60 -3.14 13.75
C LEU A 347 15.69 -4.27 14.78
N PHE A 348 15.51 -3.94 16.07
CA PHE A 348 15.46 -4.93 17.14
C PHE A 348 14.29 -5.92 16.95
N THR A 349 13.10 -5.43 16.61
CA THR A 349 11.94 -6.30 16.31
C THR A 349 12.21 -7.22 15.12
N LEU A 350 12.86 -6.71 14.06
CA LEU A 350 13.24 -7.49 12.89
C LEU A 350 14.25 -8.58 13.25
N LEU A 351 15.28 -8.25 14.03
CA LEU A 351 16.26 -9.22 14.52
C LEU A 351 15.61 -10.28 15.41
N LEU A 352 14.69 -9.88 16.30
CA LEU A 352 13.95 -10.80 17.15
C LEU A 352 13.09 -11.75 16.31
N MET A 353 12.40 -11.25 15.29
CA MET A 353 11.65 -12.09 14.35
C MET A 353 12.56 -13.09 13.61
N LEU A 354 13.73 -12.64 13.16
CA LEU A 354 14.72 -13.49 12.46
C LEU A 354 15.24 -14.63 13.35
N VAL A 355 15.37 -14.40 14.66
CA VAL A 355 15.78 -15.43 15.64
C VAL A 355 14.62 -16.34 16.06
N MET A 356 13.43 -15.78 16.27
CA MET A 356 12.27 -16.53 16.77
C MET A 356 11.68 -17.48 15.71
N ILE A 357 11.67 -17.10 14.43
CA ILE A 357 11.11 -17.94 13.36
C ILE A 357 11.82 -19.31 13.30
N PRO A 358 13.16 -19.41 13.17
CA PRO A 358 13.85 -20.70 13.19
C PRO A 358 13.65 -21.49 14.48
N MET A 359 13.61 -20.82 15.65
CA MET A 359 13.35 -21.51 16.92
C MET A 359 11.97 -22.18 16.96
N MET A 360 10.94 -21.57 16.36
CA MET A 360 9.63 -22.19 16.25
C MET A 360 9.64 -23.46 15.38
N PHE A 361 10.43 -23.48 14.29
CA PHE A 361 10.58 -24.68 13.46
C PHE A 361 11.43 -25.77 14.11
N LEU A 362 12.42 -25.40 14.93
CA LEU A 362 13.28 -26.34 15.65
C LEU A 362 12.65 -26.90 16.93
N SER A 363 11.62 -26.25 17.48
CA SER A 363 10.94 -26.69 18.71
C SER A 363 9.63 -27.43 18.45
N SER A 364 9.32 -27.79 17.20
CA SER A 364 8.20 -28.69 16.95
C SER A 364 8.62 -30.05 17.53
N PRO A 365 8.04 -30.49 18.66
CA PRO A 365 8.38 -31.80 19.20
C PRO A 365 8.09 -32.79 18.08
N GLU A 366 9.10 -33.54 17.68
CA GLU A 366 8.88 -34.79 16.98
C GLU A 366 7.90 -35.55 17.88
N ASP A 367 6.67 -35.76 17.38
CA ASP A 367 5.72 -36.64 18.01
C ASP A 367 6.46 -37.95 18.23
N GLU A 368 6.86 -38.19 19.48
CA GLU A 368 7.46 -39.43 19.92
C GLU A 368 6.45 -40.53 19.57
N ASP A 369 6.81 -41.29 18.53
CA ASP A 369 6.10 -42.47 18.06
C ASP A 369 5.73 -43.35 19.26
N GLU A 370 4.44 -43.36 19.62
CA GLU A 370 3.88 -44.40 20.46
C GLU A 370 4.10 -45.75 19.76
N GLU A 371 4.75 -46.63 20.49
CA GLU A 371 5.21 -47.97 20.15
C GLU A 371 4.15 -48.84 19.46
N GLY A 372 4.54 -49.48 18.36
CA GLY A 372 3.76 -50.53 17.70
C GLY A 372 4.67 -51.63 17.13
N GLU A 373 5.10 -52.53 17.99
CA GLU A 373 5.86 -53.75 17.69
C GLU A 373 5.23 -54.59 16.56
N GLY A 374 6.04 -55.11 15.64
CA GLY A 374 5.58 -56.02 14.60
C GLY A 374 6.70 -56.61 13.74
N LYS A 375 7.50 -57.48 14.37
CA LYS A 375 8.68 -58.17 13.83
C LYS A 375 8.31 -59.45 13.06
N SER A 376 8.85 -59.62 11.85
CA SER A 376 9.34 -60.90 11.25
C SER A 376 9.69 -60.64 9.78
N ASP A 377 10.96 -60.61 9.40
CA ASP A 377 11.74 -61.76 8.91
C ASP A 377 11.08 -62.45 7.70
N ASP A 378 11.60 -62.22 6.49
CA ASP A 378 12.22 -63.32 5.74
C ASP A 378 13.00 -62.87 4.49
N LYS A 379 14.07 -63.62 4.27
CA LYS A 379 15.05 -63.61 3.17
C LYS A 379 14.38 -63.63 1.78
N GLU A 380 15.03 -63.04 0.78
CA GLU A 380 15.72 -63.85 -0.24
C GLU A 380 16.67 -63.07 -1.14
N GLU A 381 17.73 -63.79 -1.43
CA GLU A 381 18.92 -63.58 -2.23
C GLU A 381 18.59 -63.76 -3.73
N SER A 382 19.11 -62.91 -4.61
CA SER A 382 19.59 -63.31 -5.94
C SER A 382 20.16 -62.15 -6.76
N ASP A 383 21.43 -62.34 -7.10
CA ASP A 383 22.03 -62.24 -8.44
C ASP A 383 22.06 -60.92 -9.22
N GLU A 384 23.31 -60.45 -9.34
CA GLU A 384 24.03 -60.23 -10.61
C GLU A 384 23.21 -59.80 -11.83
N LYS A 385 23.47 -58.58 -12.32
CA LYS A 385 24.05 -58.44 -13.66
C LYS A 385 24.76 -57.11 -13.94
N GLU A 386 26.02 -57.29 -14.29
CA GLU A 386 26.91 -56.56 -15.19
C GLU A 386 26.33 -55.57 -16.24
N THR A 387 27.06 -54.45 -16.33
CA THR A 387 27.63 -53.73 -17.50
C THR A 387 26.76 -53.14 -18.62
N ALA A 388 26.89 -51.81 -18.79
CA ALA A 388 27.38 -51.07 -19.98
C ALA A 388 27.05 -49.57 -19.76
N GLY A 389 27.93 -48.58 -19.85
CA GLY A 389 29.07 -48.43 -20.76
C GLY A 389 28.62 -47.70 -22.03
N ALA A 390 28.52 -46.37 -21.99
CA ALA A 390 28.51 -45.51 -23.19
C ALA A 390 28.86 -44.05 -22.81
N GLU A 391 30.16 -43.74 -22.82
CA GLU A 391 30.66 -42.44 -23.28
C GLU A 391 30.34 -42.32 -24.77
N THR A 392 29.96 -41.14 -25.26
CA THR A 392 30.74 -40.36 -26.26
C THR A 392 30.07 -39.02 -26.57
N GLU A 393 30.90 -37.96 -26.57
CA GLU A 393 31.03 -36.90 -27.60
C GLU A 393 29.80 -36.11 -28.06
N GLU A 394 29.86 -34.87 -28.56
CA GLU A 394 30.84 -33.81 -28.79
C GLU A 394 30.00 -32.78 -29.57
N LYS A 395 30.08 -31.48 -29.28
CA LYS A 395 30.44 -30.44 -30.27
C LYS A 395 30.01 -29.02 -29.87
N LYS A 396 31.04 -28.18 -30.00
CA LYS A 396 31.10 -26.74 -30.16
C LYS A 396 30.32 -26.23 -31.39
N GLU A 397 30.26 -24.89 -31.41
CA GLU A 397 29.90 -23.94 -32.47
C GLU A 397 28.47 -23.41 -32.32
N LYS A 398 28.24 -22.10 -32.14
CA LYS A 398 29.03 -20.93 -32.51
C LYS A 398 28.70 -19.74 -31.62
#